data_AF-A0A2N6FLT8-F1
#
_entry.id   AF-A0A2N6FLT8-F1
#
_cell.length_a   1.000
_cell.length_b   1.000
_cell.length_c   1.000
_cell.angle_alpha   90.00
_cell.angle_beta   90.00
_cell.angle_gamma   90.00
#
_symmetry.space_group_name_H-M   'P 1'
#
loop_
_entity.id
_entity.type
_entity.pdbx_description
1 polymer ?
#
loop_
_entity_poly.entity_id
_entity_poly.type
_entity_poly.pdbx_seq_one_letter_code
_entity_poly.pdbx_strand_id
1 'polypeptide(L)'
;MVPLLLLAAGCTVSTREISPDDKVIYDEGYHFSDKKAIVAAMAESLLSKPPIAGNKDRPIMIVYGIANRTSEHISTSAITDDIRQELLQSGKVR
;
A
#
# COMPACT_ATOMS: atom_id res chain seq x y z
N MET A 1 60.33 -13.39 -17.11
CA MET A 1 59.40 -14.02 -16.15
C MET A 1 59.45 -13.16 -14.90
N VAL A 2 58.60 -12.15 -14.68
CA VAL A 2 57.15 -11.98 -14.83
C VAL A 2 56.88 -10.48 -14.98
N PRO A 3 56.06 -10.01 -15.93
CA PRO A 3 55.48 -8.67 -15.80
C PRO A 3 53.96 -8.74 -15.65
N LEU A 4 53.43 -7.64 -15.11
CA LEU A 4 52.06 -7.16 -15.30
C LEU A 4 50.97 -7.79 -14.42
N LEU A 5 50.94 -7.36 -13.16
CA LEU A 5 49.73 -7.31 -12.36
C LEU A 5 49.46 -5.83 -12.01
N LEU A 6 48.96 -5.06 -12.99
CA LEU A 6 48.43 -3.73 -12.72
C LEU A 6 46.94 -3.86 -12.40
N LEU A 7 46.60 -3.52 -11.15
CA LEU A 7 45.25 -3.47 -10.61
C LEU A 7 44.41 -2.44 -11.38
N ALA A 8 43.44 -2.92 -12.15
CA ALA A 8 42.35 -2.09 -12.66
C ALA A 8 41.12 -2.27 -11.76
N ALA A 9 41.12 -1.62 -10.60
CA ALA A 9 39.92 -1.48 -9.76
C ALA A 9 39.14 -0.24 -10.21
N GLY A 10 38.27 -0.40 -11.21
CA GLY A 10 37.32 0.64 -11.63
C GLY A 10 36.06 0.60 -10.77
N CYS A 11 35.59 1.74 -10.28
CA CYS A 11 34.28 1.85 -9.64
C CYS A 11 33.18 1.63 -10.68
N THR A 12 32.42 0.54 -10.55
CA THR A 12 31.17 0.38 -11.30
C THR A 12 30.13 1.34 -10.72
N VAL A 13 29.90 2.47 -11.39
CA VAL A 13 28.79 3.37 -11.08
C VAL A 13 27.57 2.85 -11.83
N SER A 14 26.64 2.26 -11.09
CA SER A 14 25.35 1.84 -11.63
C SER A 14 24.41 3.05 -11.65
N THR A 15 24.05 3.51 -12.85
CA THR A 15 22.99 4.51 -13.04
C THR A 15 21.66 3.80 -13.23
N ARG A 16 20.67 4.15 -12.43
CA ARG A 16 19.30 3.65 -12.60
C ARG A 16 18.54 4.65 -13.46
N GLU A 17 18.12 4.25 -14.66
CA GLU A 17 17.22 5.08 -15.46
C GLU A 17 15.85 5.07 -14.80
N ILE A 18 15.42 6.25 -14.37
CA ILE A 18 14.06 6.49 -13.89
C ILE A 18 13.30 7.00 -15.11
N SER A 19 12.21 6.32 -15.48
CA SER A 19 11.40 6.74 -16.62
C SER A 19 10.80 8.13 -16.34
N PRO A 20 10.88 9.11 -17.26
CA PRO A 20 10.21 10.41 -17.09
C PRO A 20 8.69 10.31 -16.92
N ASP A 21 8.09 9.18 -17.30
CA ASP A 21 6.66 8.89 -17.14
C ASP A 21 6.30 8.36 -15.74
N ASP A 22 7.28 7.98 -14.92
CA ASP A 22 7.03 7.53 -13.56
C ASP A 22 6.59 8.71 -12.70
N LYS A 23 5.33 8.68 -12.27
CA LYS A 23 4.74 9.72 -11.43
C LYS A 23 5.28 9.59 -10.00
N VAL A 24 6.44 10.18 -9.75
CA VAL A 24 7.03 10.28 -8.40
C VAL A 24 6.36 11.45 -7.68
N ILE A 25 5.75 11.18 -6.53
CA ILE A 25 5.21 12.21 -5.64
C ILE A 25 6.37 12.73 -4.81
N TYR A 26 6.65 14.03 -4.92
CA TYR A 26 7.78 14.71 -4.26
C TYR A 26 7.36 15.56 -3.05
N ASP A 27 6.08 15.49 -2.66
CA ASP A 27 5.55 16.15 -1.48
C ASP A 27 5.09 15.12 -0.44
N GLU A 28 4.85 15.62 0.77
CA GLU A 28 4.39 14.84 1.93
C GLU A 28 2.85 14.83 2.07
N GLY A 29 2.14 15.33 1.06
CA GLY A 29 0.69 15.44 1.10
C GLY A 29 -0.02 14.09 0.93
N TYR A 30 -1.28 14.05 1.35
CA TYR A 30 -2.15 12.90 1.14
C TYR A 30 -2.65 12.84 -0.31
N HIS A 31 -2.37 11.73 -0.99
CA HIS A 31 -2.80 11.48 -2.36
C HIS A 31 -3.63 10.22 -2.53
N PHE A 32 -4.12 10.03 -3.75
CA PHE A 32 -4.89 8.85 -4.14
C PHE A 32 -4.11 7.54 -3.99
N SER A 33 -2.80 7.55 -4.23
CA SER A 33 -1.93 6.37 -4.02
C SER A 33 -1.91 5.95 -2.56
N ASP A 34 -1.84 6.92 -1.64
CA ASP A 34 -1.81 6.65 -0.21
C ASP A 34 -3.15 6.11 0.25
N LYS A 35 -4.26 6.68 -0.23
CA LYS A 35 -5.60 6.12 -0.03
C LYS A 35 -5.64 4.63 -0.38
N LYS A 36 -5.16 4.29 -1.58
CA LYS A 36 -5.17 2.91 -2.08
C LYS A 36 -4.34 1.99 -1.21
N ALA A 37 -3.14 2.42 -0.79
CA ALA A 37 -2.27 1.66 0.10
C ALA A 37 -2.92 1.42 1.48
N ILE A 38 -3.50 2.47 2.05
CA ILE A 38 -4.22 2.44 3.33
C ILE A 38 -5.40 1.45 3.28
N VAL A 39 -6.22 1.54 2.24
CA VAL A 39 -7.38 0.65 2.03
C VAL A 39 -6.91 -0.80 1.92
N ALA A 40 -5.92 -1.08 1.08
CA ALA A 40 -5.41 -2.43 0.86
C ALA A 40 -4.86 -3.04 2.17
N ALA A 41 -4.01 -2.30 2.88
CA ALA A 41 -3.41 -2.76 4.12
C ALA A 41 -4.46 -3.05 5.22
N MET A 42 -5.46 -2.18 5.36
CA MET A 42 -6.52 -2.39 6.35
C MET A 42 -7.45 -3.55 5.98
N ALA A 43 -7.88 -3.64 4.73
CA ALA A 43 -8.73 -4.73 4.26
C ALA A 43 -8.01 -6.08 4.45
N GLU A 44 -6.74 -6.18 4.05
CA GLU A 44 -5.92 -7.37 4.24
C GLU A 44 -5.77 -7.73 5.72
N SER A 45 -5.50 -6.75 6.59
CA SER A 45 -5.39 -6.98 8.04
C SER A 45 -6.69 -7.51 8.65
N LEU A 46 -7.86 -7.07 8.18
CA LEU A 46 -9.15 -7.57 8.65
C LEU A 46 -9.43 -8.99 8.14
N LEU A 47 -9.19 -9.25 6.86
CA LEU A 47 -9.48 -10.54 6.22
C LEU A 47 -8.53 -11.67 6.66
N SER A 48 -7.34 -11.32 7.15
CA SER A 48 -6.31 -12.27 7.59
C SER A 48 -6.47 -12.71 9.05
N LYS A 49 -7.32 -12.04 9.85
CA LYS A 49 -7.47 -12.32 11.27
C LYS A 49 -8.83 -12.95 11.60
N PRO A 50 -8.92 -13.81 12.63
CA PRO A 50 -10.20 -14.21 13.21
C PRO A 50 -10.98 -12.96 13.68
N PRO A 51 -12.32 -12.97 13.62
CA PRO A 51 -13.21 -14.09 13.30
C PRO A 51 -13.50 -14.28 11.81
N ILE A 52 -12.84 -13.53 10.90
CA ILE A 52 -13.10 -13.59 9.46
C ILE A 52 -12.24 -14.68 8.80
N ALA A 53 -10.96 -14.72 9.14
CA ALA A 53 -10.05 -15.72 8.60
C ALA A 53 -10.44 -17.14 9.03
N GLY A 54 -10.54 -18.05 8.05
CA GLY A 54 -10.86 -19.46 8.29
C GLY A 54 -12.32 -19.73 8.68
N ASN A 55 -13.18 -18.72 8.69
CA ASN A 55 -14.59 -18.90 8.98
C ASN A 55 -15.33 -19.41 7.73
N LYS A 56 -16.12 -20.47 7.89
CA LYS A 56 -16.97 -21.02 6.82
C LYS A 56 -18.18 -20.13 6.56
N ASP A 57 -18.68 -19.51 7.62
CA ASP A 57 -19.81 -18.60 7.55
C ASP A 57 -19.30 -17.17 7.32
N ARG A 58 -19.97 -16.45 6.42
CA ARG A 58 -19.68 -15.03 6.17
C ARG A 58 -20.33 -14.20 7.28
N PRO A 59 -19.57 -13.62 8.23
CA PRO A 59 -20.16 -12.81 9.29
C PRO A 59 -20.75 -11.52 8.75
N ILE A 60 -21.76 -11.01 9.44
CA ILE A 60 -22.35 -9.70 9.17
C ILE A 60 -21.46 -8.63 9.81
N MET A 61 -20.95 -7.70 9.02
CA MET A 61 -20.09 -6.62 9.50
C MET A 61 -20.77 -5.26 9.37
N ILE A 62 -20.85 -4.54 10.50
CA ILE A 62 -21.31 -3.15 10.52
C ILE A 62 -20.08 -2.24 10.47
N VAL A 63 -19.96 -1.50 9.37
CA VAL A 63 -18.83 -0.58 9.14
C VAL A 63 -19.26 0.84 9.50
N TYR A 64 -18.61 1.42 10.50
CA TYR A 64 -18.78 2.83 10.87
C TYR A 64 -17.79 3.74 10.12
N GLY A 65 -18.13 5.03 10.05
CA GLY A 65 -17.28 6.04 9.44
C GLY A 65 -15.99 6.29 10.22
N ILE A 66 -14.90 6.53 9.49
CA ILE A 66 -13.61 6.94 10.06
C ILE A 66 -13.63 8.45 10.30
N ALA A 67 -13.27 8.88 11.51
CA ALA A 67 -13.13 10.29 11.84
C ALA A 67 -11.74 10.80 11.44
N ASN A 68 -11.70 11.95 10.75
CA ASN A 68 -10.44 12.64 10.53
C ASN A 68 -9.98 13.34 11.82
N ARG A 69 -8.73 13.09 12.23
CA ARG A 69 -8.08 13.68 13.42
C ARG A 69 -6.80 14.42 13.07
N THR A 70 -6.56 14.71 11.79
CA THR A 70 -5.40 15.47 11.30
C THR A 70 -5.83 16.89 10.94
N SER A 71 -4.85 17.76 10.69
CA SER A 71 -5.07 19.10 10.11
C SER A 71 -5.24 19.08 8.59
N GLU A 72 -5.07 17.93 7.95
CA GLU A 72 -5.12 17.76 6.51
C GLU A 72 -6.51 17.32 6.04
N HIS A 73 -6.89 17.71 4.82
CA HIS A 73 -8.14 17.29 4.19
C HIS A 73 -8.05 15.85 3.67
N ILE A 74 -8.27 14.88 4.56
CA ILE A 74 -8.35 13.46 4.22
C ILE A 74 -9.81 13.06 3.99
N SER A 75 -10.11 12.47 2.83
CA SER A 75 -11.45 11.94 2.51
C SER A 75 -11.68 10.59 3.21
N THR A 76 -12.01 10.65 4.50
CA THR A 76 -12.22 9.46 5.33
C THR A 76 -13.49 8.69 4.99
N SER A 77 -14.50 9.35 4.41
CA SER A 77 -15.69 8.68 3.86
C SER A 77 -15.32 7.79 2.67
N ALA A 78 -14.50 8.30 1.74
CA ALA A 78 -14.03 7.51 0.61
C ALA A 78 -13.17 6.32 1.06
N ILE A 79 -12.29 6.50 2.05
CA ILE A 79 -11.54 5.39 2.65
C ILE A 79 -12.50 4.36 3.23
N THR A 80 -13.52 4.79 3.99
CA THR A 80 -14.49 3.88 4.62
C THR A 80 -15.26 3.07 3.58
N ASP A 81 -15.72 3.73 2.51
CA ASP A 81 -16.48 3.08 1.44
C ASP A 81 -15.64 2.10 0.64
N ASP A 82 -14.38 2.46 0.33
CA ASP A 82 -13.46 1.59 -0.40
C ASP A 82 -13.10 0.34 0.44
N ILE A 83 -12.88 0.48 1.75
CA ILE A 83 -12.69 -0.67 2.65
C ILE A 83 -13.92 -1.57 2.64
N ARG A 84 -15.13 -0.98 2.76
CA ARG A 84 -16.37 -1.76 2.71
C ARG A 84 -16.47 -2.53 1.40
N GLN A 85 -16.14 -1.88 0.29
CA GLN A 85 -16.15 -2.50 -1.03
C GLN A 85 -15.15 -3.67 -1.12
N GLU A 86 -13.89 -3.49 -0.71
CA GLU A 86 -12.87 -4.55 -0.70
C GLU A 86 -13.29 -5.75 0.17
N LEU A 87 -13.83 -5.48 1.36
CA LEU A 87 -14.33 -6.52 2.26
C LEU A 87 -15.50 -7.29 1.64
N LEU A 88 -16.45 -6.62 0.99
CA LEU A 88 -17.56 -7.28 0.28
C LEU A 88 -17.06 -8.09 -0.93
N GLN A 89 -16.12 -7.54 -1.69
CA GLN A 89 -15.50 -8.19 -2.86
C GLN A 89 -14.70 -9.43 -2.47
N SER A 90 -14.13 -9.48 -1.25
CA SER A 90 -13.45 -10.67 -0.73
C SER A 90 -14.34 -11.91 -0.64
N GLY A 91 -15.68 -11.72 -0.61
CA GLY A 91 -16.64 -12.80 -0.43
C GLY A 91 -16.61 -13.45 0.96
N LYS A 92 -15.79 -12.93 1.90
CA LYS A 92 -15.65 -13.49 3.25
C LYS A 92 -16.59 -12.87 4.27
N VAL A 93 -17.17 -11.70 4.00
CA VAL A 93 -18.11 -11.01 4.89
C VAL A 93 -19.38 -10.61 4.14
N ARG A 94 -20.41 -10.13 4.86
CA ARG A 94 -21.67 -9.60 4.31
C ARG A 94 -22.13 -8.38 5.08
#